data_AF-W4PIQ5-F1
#
_entry.id   AF-W4PIQ5-F1
#
_cell.length_a   1.000
_cell.length_b   1.000
_cell.length_c   1.000
_cell.angle_alpha   90.00
_cell.angle_beta   90.00
_cell.angle_gamma   90.00
#
_symmetry.space_group_name_H-M   'P 1'
#
loop_
_entity.id
_entity.type
_entity.pdbx_description
1 polymer ?
#
loop_
_entity_poly.entity_id
_entity_poly.type
_entity_poly.pdbx_seq_one_letter_code
_entity_poly.pdbx_strand_id
1 'polypeptide(L)'
;MKKTLLYYMVCLVGAVSLFACSDWFDVNPKTDVKSDDLFDTEAGFQSALAGIYISMTDNQVYGGDLSFGLLDQLAQLYDMIPDQVQDKSTIYQYEVETVGYMTKSRLASAWKKGYI
;
A
#
# COMPACT_ATOMS: atom_id res chain seq x y z
N MET A 1 -19.74 54.14 32.41
CA MET A 1 -18.45 53.51 32.75
C MET A 1 -18.47 51.99 32.65
N LYS A 2 -19.41 51.25 33.29
CA LYS A 2 -19.48 49.78 33.16
C LYS A 2 -19.81 49.28 31.74
N LYS A 3 -20.70 49.98 31.02
CA LYS A 3 -21.09 49.64 29.63
C LYS A 3 -19.97 49.86 28.61
N THR A 4 -19.15 50.90 28.79
CA THR A 4 -17.99 51.18 27.92
C THR A 4 -16.86 50.18 28.14
N LEU A 5 -16.63 49.74 29.38
CA LEU A 5 -15.75 48.61 29.71
C LEU A 5 -16.24 47.29 29.09
N LEU A 6 -17.55 47.05 29.11
CA LEU A 6 -18.15 45.86 28.50
C LEU A 6 -17.99 45.84 26.97
N TYR A 7 -18.13 46.99 26.30
CA TYR A 7 -17.84 47.11 24.87
C TYR A 7 -16.38 46.82 24.53
N TYR A 8 -15.42 47.35 25.31
CA TYR A 8 -14.01 47.05 25.10
C TYR A 8 -13.69 45.56 25.31
N MET A 9 -14.33 44.91 26.29
CA MET A 9 -14.16 43.49 26.55
C MET A 9 -14.70 42.62 25.41
N VAL A 10 -15.85 42.98 24.83
CA VAL A 10 -16.44 42.28 23.68
C VAL A 10 -15.58 42.45 22.43
N CYS A 11 -15.04 43.66 22.18
CA CYS A 11 -14.11 43.88 21.06
C CYS A 11 -12.81 43.09 21.21
N LEU A 12 -12.28 42.95 22.43
CA LEU A 12 -11.07 42.18 22.70
C LEU A 12 -11.29 40.69 22.39
N VAL A 13 -12.40 40.12 22.85
CA VAL A 13 -12.76 38.71 22.60
C VAL A 13 -13.00 38.47 21.10
N GLY A 14 -13.67 39.39 20.42
CA GLY A 14 -13.88 39.33 18.96
C GLY A 14 -12.56 39.37 18.17
N ALA A 15 -11.61 40.22 18.58
CA ALA A 15 -10.30 40.30 17.94
C ALA A 15 -9.49 39.01 18.10
N VAL A 16 -9.55 38.35 19.26
CA VAL A 16 -8.85 37.07 19.51
C VAL A 16 -9.46 35.93 18.68
N SER A 17 -10.77 35.95 18.41
CA SER A 17 -11.42 34.90 17.60
C SER A 17 -11.04 34.92 16.12
N LEU A 18 -10.44 36.01 15.61
CA LEU A 18 -9.96 36.13 14.23
C LEU A 18 -8.54 35.57 14.05
N PHE A 19 -7.80 35.28 15.14
CA PHE A 19 -6.51 34.61 15.11
C PHE A 19 -6.64 33.10 15.35
N ALA A 20 -7.71 32.48 14.83
CA ALA A 20 -7.83 31.03 14.83
C ALA A 20 -6.66 30.43 14.02
N CYS A 21 -5.78 29.70 14.71
CA CYS A 21 -4.62 29.04 14.12
C CYS A 21 -5.10 28.00 13.08
N SER A 22 -4.80 28.23 11.80
CA SER A 22 -5.21 27.36 10.68
C SER A 22 -4.64 25.94 10.77
N ASP A 23 -3.51 25.78 11.48
CA ASP A 23 -2.72 24.56 11.47
C ASP A 23 -2.96 23.69 12.70
N TRP A 24 -3.88 24.10 13.59
CA TRP A 24 -4.22 23.32 14.80
C TRP A 24 -4.82 21.96 14.46
N PHE A 25 -5.38 21.80 13.26
CA PHE A 25 -5.99 20.55 12.81
C PHE A 25 -5.16 19.78 11.76
N ASP A 26 -3.98 20.29 11.34
CA ASP A 26 -3.08 19.57 10.43
C ASP A 26 -2.05 18.75 11.22
N VAL A 27 -2.50 18.15 12.32
CA VAL A 27 -1.68 17.28 13.17
C VAL A 27 -1.95 15.85 12.74
N ASN A 28 -1.24 15.41 11.71
CA ASN A 28 -1.23 14.00 11.37
C ASN A 28 -0.59 13.19 12.50
N PRO A 29 -1.04 11.94 12.73
CA PRO A 29 -0.34 11.02 13.62
C PRO A 29 1.14 10.96 13.24
N LYS A 30 2.05 11.00 14.21
CA LYS A 30 3.51 10.94 13.97
C LYS A 30 3.96 9.69 13.19
N THR A 31 3.07 8.71 13.04
CA THR A 31 3.29 7.45 12.34
C THR A 31 2.99 7.52 10.85
N ASP A 32 2.22 8.52 10.40
CA ASP A 32 1.77 8.65 9.01
C ASP A 32 2.46 9.85 8.37
N VAL A 33 3.58 9.59 7.69
CA VAL A 33 4.23 10.57 6.82
C VAL A 33 3.38 10.69 5.55
N LYS A 34 2.92 11.89 5.18
CA LYS A 34 2.21 12.08 3.90
C LYS A 34 3.17 11.66 2.78
N SER A 35 2.66 10.97 1.77
CA SER A 35 3.46 10.54 0.62
C SER A 35 4.20 11.70 -0.04
N ASP A 36 3.58 12.89 -0.07
CA ASP A 36 4.16 14.09 -0.67
C ASP A 36 5.41 14.54 0.12
N ASP A 37 5.31 14.58 1.46
CA ASP A 37 6.44 14.91 2.35
C ASP A 37 7.57 13.85 2.28
N LEU A 38 7.22 12.59 1.98
CA LEU A 38 8.19 11.50 1.83
C LEU A 38 9.05 11.67 0.56
N PHE A 39 8.50 12.25 -0.50
CA PHE A 39 9.21 12.43 -1.77
C PHE A 39 9.93 13.79 -1.88
N ASP A 40 9.70 14.71 -0.94
CA ASP A 40 10.34 16.04 -0.92
C ASP A 40 11.83 16.02 -0.58
N THR A 41 12.33 14.94 0.04
CA THR A 41 13.74 14.80 0.41
C THR A 41 14.39 13.61 -0.27
N GLU A 42 15.69 13.72 -0.59
CA GLU A 42 16.47 12.62 -1.16
C GLU A 42 16.41 11.36 -0.27
N ALA A 43 16.56 11.53 1.04
CA ALA A 43 16.52 10.42 2.00
C ALA A 43 15.14 9.75 2.05
N GLY A 44 14.06 10.52 1.96
CA GLY A 44 12.69 9.98 1.90
C GLY A 44 12.42 9.20 0.62
N PHE A 45 12.86 9.72 -0.54
CA PHE A 45 12.79 9.00 -1.81
C PHE A 45 13.60 7.70 -1.78
N GLN A 46 14.84 7.73 -1.28
CA GLN A 46 15.68 6.53 -1.14
C GLN A 46 15.03 5.48 -0.22
N SER A 47 14.40 5.92 0.87
CA SER A 47 13.69 5.04 1.80
C SER A 47 12.46 4.40 1.14
N ALA A 48 11.68 5.17 0.39
CA ALA A 48 10.54 4.67 -0.39
C ALA A 48 10.99 3.65 -1.45
N LEU A 49 12.06 3.95 -2.18
CA LEU A 49 12.64 3.06 -3.18
C LEU A 49 13.12 1.74 -2.54
N ALA A 50 13.82 1.81 -1.40
CA ALA A 50 14.24 0.63 -0.67
C ALA A 50 13.04 -0.21 -0.22
N GLY A 51 11.95 0.43 0.23
CA GLY A 51 10.69 -0.23 0.56
C GLY A 51 10.08 -1.00 -0.61
N ILE A 52 10.11 -0.42 -1.82
CA ILE A 52 9.65 -1.08 -3.05
C ILE A 52 10.49 -2.34 -3.33
N TYR A 53 11.83 -2.23 -3.28
CA TYR A 53 12.71 -3.38 -3.48
C TYR A 53 12.52 -4.47 -2.44
N ILE A 54 12.35 -4.11 -1.17
CA ILE A 54 12.03 -5.06 -0.11
C ILE A 54 10.69 -5.75 -0.39
N SER A 55 9.65 -5.00 -0.79
CA SER A 55 8.34 -5.57 -1.14
C SER A 55 8.43 -6.56 -2.31
N MET A 56 9.31 -6.30 -3.28
CA MET A 56 9.56 -7.21 -4.41
C MET A 56 10.24 -8.53 -4.03
N THR A 57 10.82 -8.64 -2.83
CA THR A 57 11.39 -9.90 -2.33
C THR A 57 10.33 -10.92 -1.87
N ASP A 58 9.06 -10.52 -1.79
CA ASP A 58 7.97 -11.41 -1.40
C ASP A 58 7.77 -12.53 -2.45
N ASN A 59 7.43 -13.73 -1.99
CA ASN A 59 7.25 -14.91 -2.84
C ASN A 59 6.14 -14.73 -3.87
N GLN A 60 5.13 -13.90 -3.56
CA GLN A 60 4.03 -13.61 -4.49
C GLN A 60 4.46 -12.80 -5.72
N VAL A 61 5.66 -12.21 -5.70
CA VAL A 61 6.22 -11.39 -6.79
C VAL A 61 7.60 -11.92 -7.19
N TYR A 62 8.63 -11.09 -7.25
CA TYR A 62 9.96 -11.48 -7.74
C TYR A 62 10.72 -12.42 -6.81
N GLY A 63 10.31 -12.55 -5.54
CA GLY A 63 10.84 -13.56 -4.62
C GLY A 63 10.52 -15.00 -5.03
N GLY A 64 9.52 -15.23 -5.89
CA GLY A 64 9.14 -16.56 -6.33
C GLY A 64 8.30 -16.56 -7.61
N ASP A 65 7.02 -16.19 -7.52
CA ASP A 65 6.03 -16.40 -8.57
C ASP A 65 6.42 -15.74 -9.90
N LEU A 66 6.96 -14.51 -9.88
CA LEU A 66 7.39 -13.77 -11.08
C LEU A 66 8.84 -14.06 -11.51
N SER A 67 9.55 -14.99 -10.86
CA SER A 67 10.92 -15.38 -11.22
C SER A 67 11.00 -16.84 -11.67
N PHE A 68 10.83 -17.80 -10.77
CA PHE A 68 10.92 -19.24 -11.05
C PHE A 68 9.67 -20.02 -10.60
N GLY A 69 8.79 -19.43 -9.79
CA GLY A 69 7.67 -20.15 -9.19
C GLY A 69 6.53 -20.41 -10.18
N LEU A 70 5.81 -19.36 -10.56
CA LEU A 70 4.63 -19.48 -11.42
C LEU A 70 5.03 -19.57 -12.90
N LEU A 71 6.10 -18.85 -13.29
CA LEU A 71 6.63 -18.91 -14.66
C LEU A 71 7.04 -20.33 -15.05
N ASP A 72 7.79 -21.04 -14.19
CA ASP A 72 8.25 -22.40 -14.50
C ASP A 72 7.09 -23.41 -14.50
N GLN A 73 6.07 -23.19 -13.66
CA GLN A 73 4.82 -23.96 -13.68
C GLN A 73 4.11 -23.81 -15.02
N LEU A 74 3.97 -22.58 -15.54
CA LEU A 74 3.33 -22.32 -16.83
C LEU A 74 4.14 -22.87 -18.01
N ALA A 75 5.47 -22.83 -17.91
CA ALA A 75 6.40 -23.41 -18.89
C ALA A 75 6.53 -24.95 -18.79
N GLN A 76 5.95 -25.55 -17.75
CA GLN A 76 6.06 -26.98 -17.45
C GLN A 76 7.51 -27.48 -17.37
N LEU A 77 8.41 -26.69 -16.76
CA LEU A 77 9.82 -27.07 -16.60
C LEU A 77 10.03 -28.23 -15.61
N TYR A 78 9.03 -28.50 -14.75
CA TYR A 78 9.07 -29.55 -13.74
C TYR A 78 7.92 -30.55 -13.91
N ASP A 79 8.20 -31.83 -13.63
CA ASP A 79 7.22 -32.92 -13.69
C ASP A 79 6.39 -33.09 -12.40
N MET A 80 6.32 -32.05 -11.56
CA MET A 80 5.55 -32.07 -10.32
C MET A 80 4.05 -32.02 -10.59
N ILE A 81 3.33 -33.00 -10.04
CA ILE A 81 1.86 -33.01 -9.98
C ILE A 81 1.47 -32.90 -8.49
N PRO A 82 0.82 -31.79 -8.07
CA PRO A 82 0.35 -31.64 -6.70
C PRO A 82 -0.66 -32.72 -6.31
N ASP A 83 -0.71 -33.04 -5.02
CA ASP A 83 -1.71 -33.95 -4.47
C ASP A 83 -3.12 -33.48 -4.86
N GLN A 84 -4.00 -34.44 -5.19
CA GLN A 84 -5.39 -34.22 -5.66
C GLN A 84 -5.52 -33.64 -7.07
N VAL A 85 -4.42 -33.43 -7.80
CA VAL A 85 -4.46 -33.07 -9.23
C VAL A 85 -4.21 -34.33 -10.07
N GLN A 86 -5.14 -34.64 -10.98
CA GLN A 86 -5.01 -35.77 -11.92
C GLN A 86 -4.63 -35.29 -13.33
N ASP A 87 -5.00 -34.05 -13.68
CA ASP A 87 -4.81 -33.49 -15.01
C ASP A 87 -3.90 -32.25 -14.95
N LYS A 88 -2.74 -32.32 -15.60
CA LYS A 88 -1.79 -31.20 -15.74
C LYS A 88 -2.39 -30.02 -16.50
N SER A 89 -3.45 -30.22 -17.31
CA SER A 89 -4.13 -29.13 -18.02
C SER A 89 -4.70 -28.06 -17.08
N THR A 90 -4.94 -28.42 -15.81
CA THR A 90 -5.40 -27.50 -14.76
C THR A 90 -4.44 -26.35 -14.48
N ILE A 91 -3.16 -26.45 -14.90
CA ILE A 91 -2.21 -25.33 -14.89
C ILE A 91 -2.75 -24.11 -15.65
N TYR A 92 -3.49 -24.32 -16.75
CA TYR A 92 -3.99 -23.25 -17.62
C TYR A 92 -5.45 -22.86 -17.35
N GLN A 93 -6.00 -23.28 -16.21
CA GLN A 93 -7.35 -22.86 -15.80
C GLN A 93 -7.29 -21.48 -15.16
N TYR A 94 -7.91 -20.51 -15.82
CA TYR A 94 -7.92 -19.10 -15.40
C TYR A 94 -9.31 -18.60 -15.00
N GLU A 95 -10.39 -19.31 -15.38
CA GLU A 95 -11.75 -18.92 -15.01
C GLU A 95 -12.14 -19.36 -13.60
N VAL A 96 -11.63 -20.50 -13.14
CA VAL A 96 -12.00 -21.13 -11.86
C VAL A 96 -10.79 -21.30 -10.94
N GLU A 97 -11.03 -21.34 -9.63
CA GLU A 97 -9.99 -21.70 -8.68
C GLU A 97 -9.73 -23.21 -8.71
N THR A 98 -8.48 -23.59 -8.89
CA THR A 98 -8.04 -24.99 -8.92
C THR A 98 -7.29 -25.36 -7.66
N VAL A 99 -7.54 -26.55 -7.12
CA VAL A 99 -6.72 -27.12 -6.05
C VAL A 99 -5.37 -27.58 -6.62
N GLY A 100 -4.27 -27.40 -5.87
CA GLY A 100 -2.92 -27.77 -6.29
C GLY A 100 -2.15 -26.61 -6.92
N TYR A 101 -2.23 -26.45 -8.25
CA TYR A 101 -1.45 -25.45 -8.99
C TYR A 101 -1.85 -23.98 -8.72
N MET A 102 -3.11 -23.76 -8.34
CA MET A 102 -3.66 -22.45 -7.92
C MET A 102 -3.30 -21.28 -8.85
N THR A 103 -3.21 -21.53 -10.16
CA THR A 103 -2.68 -20.56 -11.14
C THR A 103 -3.42 -19.23 -11.09
N LYS A 104 -4.76 -19.27 -11.05
CA LYS A 104 -5.60 -18.07 -10.98
C LYS A 104 -5.31 -17.22 -9.74
N SER A 105 -5.35 -17.84 -8.55
CA SER A 105 -5.06 -17.16 -7.28
C SER A 105 -3.64 -16.58 -7.22
N ARG A 106 -2.64 -17.31 -7.74
CA ARG A 106 -1.25 -16.84 -7.80
C ARG A 106 -1.08 -15.65 -8.74
N LEU A 107 -1.69 -15.69 -9.93
CA LEU A 107 -1.73 -14.54 -10.85
C LEU A 107 -2.39 -13.32 -10.21
N ALA A 108 -3.54 -13.50 -9.56
CA ALA A 108 -4.25 -12.42 -8.89
C ALA A 108 -3.43 -11.82 -7.73
N SER A 109 -2.75 -12.68 -6.96
CA SER A 109 -1.89 -12.26 -5.85
C SER A 109 -0.68 -11.47 -6.33
N ALA A 110 -0.01 -11.95 -7.39
CA ALA A 110 1.12 -11.25 -8.00
C ALA A 110 0.71 -9.88 -8.56
N TRP A 111 -0.43 -9.81 -9.25
CA TRP A 111 -0.96 -8.56 -9.77
C TRP A 111 -1.29 -7.57 -8.65
N LYS A 112 -2.02 -8.04 -7.63
CA LYS A 112 -2.36 -7.22 -6.48
C LYS A 112 -1.11 -6.68 -5.80
N LYS A 113 -0.16 -7.54 -5.45
CA LYS A 113 1.07 -7.13 -4.75
C LYS A 113 1.96 -6.20 -5.58
N GLY A 114 2.02 -6.40 -6.91
CA GLY A 114 2.86 -5.61 -7.80
C GLY A 114 2.31 -4.23 -8.14
N TYR A 115 0.98 -4.06 -8.14
CA TYR A 115 0.33 -2.86 -8.70
C TYR A 115 -0.72 -2.20 -7.80
N ILE A 116 -1.22 -2.88 -6.76
CA ILE A 116 -2.31 -2.41 -5.88
C ILE A 116 -1.81 -2.30 -4.44
#